data_AF-A0A381S8N6-F1
#
_entry.id   AF-A0A381S8N6-F1
#
_cell.length_a   1.000
_cell.length_b   1.000
_cell.length_c   1.000
_cell.angle_alpha   90.00
_cell.angle_beta   90.00
_cell.angle_gamma   90.00
#
_symmetry.space_group_name_H-M   'P 1'
#
loop_
_entity.id
_entity.type
_entity.pdbx_description
1 polymer ?
#
loop_
_entity_poly.entity_id
_entity_poly.type
_entity_poly.pdbx_seq_one_letter_code
_entity_poly.pdbx_strand_id
1 'polypeptide(L)'
;MEIDAATLKQVLRFQYLELTEALIYEKLAKREKNVQNRKVLQQIADDEVRHYEFWKEYSGQEVAPSRLRVAWFSMLAWLLGITFCVNLLERDEVNIATEYRNILDVIPAARPILEEEEAHEQHLLAMLDEERLQYTGS
;
A
#
# COMPACT_ATOMS: atom_id res chain seq x y z
N MET A 1 21.08 -5.07 -16.16
CA MET A 1 20.17 -4.17 -16.89
C MET A 1 20.43 -2.80 -16.29
N GLU A 2 21.04 -1.86 -17.02
CA GLU A 2 21.24 -0.51 -16.48
C GLU A 2 19.96 0.28 -16.74
N ILE A 3 19.20 0.55 -15.68
CA ILE A 3 18.07 1.49 -15.72
C ILE A 3 18.62 2.92 -15.68
N ASP A 4 18.01 3.84 -16.42
CA ASP A 4 18.48 5.22 -16.43
C ASP A 4 18.24 5.93 -15.08
N ALA A 5 18.85 7.10 -14.89
CA ALA A 5 18.75 7.84 -13.64
C ALA A 5 17.32 8.29 -13.29
N ALA A 6 16.47 8.51 -14.30
CA ALA A 6 15.08 8.88 -14.08
C ALA A 6 14.24 7.68 -13.63
N THR A 7 14.44 6.52 -14.24
CA THR A 7 13.82 5.25 -13.82
C THR A 7 14.30 4.86 -12.43
N LEU A 8 15.61 4.95 -12.13
CA LEU A 8 16.13 4.64 -10.80
C LEU A 8 15.49 5.52 -9.71
N LYS A 9 15.30 6.81 -10.00
CA LYS A 9 14.62 7.72 -9.07
C LYS A 9 13.16 7.33 -8.83
N GLN A 10 12.46 6.84 -9.86
CA GLN A 10 11.09 6.33 -9.72
C GLN A 10 11.07 5.05 -8.88
N VAL A 11 11.93 4.08 -9.18
CA VAL A 11 12.07 2.83 -8.42
C VAL A 11 12.34 3.10 -6.94
N LEU A 12 13.28 4.00 -6.62
CA LEU A 12 13.56 4.36 -5.22
C LEU A 12 12.38 5.02 -4.52
N ARG A 13 11.55 5.78 -5.26
CA ARG A 13 10.32 6.36 -4.72
C ARG A 13 9.28 5.28 -4.46
N PHE A 14 9.07 4.34 -5.37
CA PHE A 14 8.15 3.20 -5.17
C PHE A 14 8.59 2.38 -3.96
N GLN A 15 9.86 1.98 -3.92
CA GLN A 15 10.45 1.29 -2.78
C GLN A 15 10.20 2.01 -1.44
N TYR A 16 10.34 3.34 -1.40
CA TYR A 16 10.04 4.13 -0.21
C TYR A 16 8.56 4.08 0.19
N LEU A 17 7.66 4.12 -0.80
CA LEU A 17 6.22 4.11 -0.61
C LEU A 17 5.74 2.76 -0.09
N GLU A 18 6.05 1.64 -0.80
CA GLU A 18 5.62 0.30 -0.39
C GLU A 18 6.03 0.00 1.06
N LEU A 19 7.29 0.28 1.42
CA LEU A 19 7.76 0.01 2.79
C LEU A 19 7.07 0.90 3.83
N THR A 20 6.68 2.11 3.44
CA THR A 20 5.92 2.99 4.32
C THR A 20 4.48 2.51 4.48
N GLU A 21 3.84 2.09 3.39
CA GLU A 21 2.48 1.53 3.34
C GLU A 21 2.38 0.21 4.08
N ALA A 22 3.32 -0.72 3.89
CA ALA A 22 3.48 -1.94 4.67
C ALA A 22 3.39 -1.68 6.19
N LEU A 23 4.16 -0.70 6.68
CA LEU A 23 4.16 -0.36 8.10
C LEU A 23 2.87 0.32 8.58
N ILE A 24 2.18 1.04 7.70
CA ILE A 24 0.87 1.62 8.01
C ILE A 24 -0.16 0.49 8.12
N TYR A 25 -0.27 -0.37 7.11
CA TYR A 25 -1.20 -1.50 7.09
C TYR A 25 -0.96 -2.46 8.28
N GLU A 26 0.29 -2.78 8.61
CA GLU A 26 0.62 -3.61 9.76
C GLU A 26 0.12 -2.98 11.09
N LYS A 27 0.21 -1.65 11.23
CA LYS A 27 -0.32 -0.94 12.40
C LYS A 27 -1.83 -0.88 12.43
N LEU A 28 -2.48 -0.74 11.27
CA LEU A 28 -3.94 -0.78 11.15
C LEU A 28 -4.45 -2.17 11.51
N ALA A 29 -3.85 -3.23 10.97
CA ALA A 29 -4.19 -4.62 11.27
C ALA A 29 -4.13 -4.92 12.78
N LYS A 30 -3.08 -4.46 13.48
CA LYS A 30 -2.93 -4.62 14.93
C LYS A 30 -4.06 -3.98 15.76
N ARG A 31 -4.75 -2.97 15.20
CA ARG A 31 -5.84 -2.24 15.86
C ARG A 31 -7.23 -2.66 15.39
N GLU A 32 -7.32 -3.28 14.22
CA GLU A 32 -8.56 -3.76 13.65
C GLU A 32 -9.18 -4.84 14.55
N LYS A 33 -10.48 -4.70 14.83
CA LYS A 33 -11.24 -5.59 15.72
C LYS A 33 -11.86 -6.75 14.96
N ASN A 34 -12.33 -6.51 13.73
CA ASN A 34 -12.88 -7.54 12.87
C ASN A 34 -11.74 -8.46 12.39
N VAL A 35 -11.89 -9.76 12.65
CA VAL A 35 -10.84 -10.75 12.33
C VAL A 35 -10.61 -10.88 10.82
N GLN A 36 -11.64 -10.70 9.99
CA GLN A 36 -11.50 -10.77 8.52
C GLN A 36 -10.77 -9.52 8.01
N ASN A 37 -11.20 -8.32 8.40
CA ASN A 37 -10.55 -7.06 8.05
C ASN A 37 -9.08 -7.04 8.50
N ARG A 38 -8.80 -7.55 9.71
CA ARG A 38 -7.41 -7.68 10.20
C ARG A 38 -6.56 -8.54 9.28
N LYS A 39 -7.09 -9.67 8.79
CA LYS A 39 -6.37 -10.57 7.89
C LYS A 39 -6.10 -9.89 6.55
N VAL A 40 -7.10 -9.19 6.00
CA VAL A 40 -6.94 -8.43 4.75
C VAL A 40 -5.84 -7.39 4.90
N LEU A 41 -5.89 -6.55 5.94
CA LEU A 41 -4.86 -5.54 6.19
C LEU A 41 -3.47 -6.14 6.41
N GLN A 42 -3.37 -7.29 7.10
CA GLN A 42 -2.09 -7.98 7.29
C GLN A 42 -1.57 -8.55 5.98
N GLN A 43 -2.44 -9.12 5.14
CA GLN A 43 -2.05 -9.66 3.85
C GLN A 43 -1.54 -8.56 2.91
N ILE A 44 -2.23 -7.41 2.86
CA ILE A 44 -1.77 -6.24 2.11
C ILE A 44 -0.41 -5.78 2.65
N ALA A 45 -0.24 -5.67 3.97
CA ALA A 45 1.06 -5.32 4.56
C ALA A 45 2.20 -6.27 4.16
N ASP A 46 1.90 -7.57 4.04
CA ASP A 46 2.89 -8.57 3.62
C ASP A 46 3.20 -8.46 2.11
N ASP A 47 2.19 -8.14 1.28
CA ASP A 47 2.34 -7.92 -0.15
C ASP A 47 3.24 -6.70 -0.44
N GLU A 48 3.01 -5.60 0.28
CA GLU A 48 3.81 -4.37 0.20
C GLU A 48 5.30 -4.60 0.54
N VAL A 49 5.58 -5.50 1.50
CA VAL A 49 6.96 -5.92 1.78
C VAL A 49 7.55 -6.68 0.60
N ARG A 50 6.77 -7.54 -0.08
CA ARG A 50 7.23 -8.23 -1.29
C ARG A 50 7.51 -7.24 -2.42
N HIS A 51 6.67 -6.22 -2.58
CA HIS A 51 6.86 -5.17 -3.59
C HIS A 51 8.11 -4.34 -3.30
N TYR A 52 8.34 -3.96 -2.04
CA TYR A 52 9.58 -3.32 -1.61
C TYR A 52 10.82 -4.14 -2.00
N GLU A 53 10.82 -5.44 -1.72
CA GLU A 53 11.94 -6.33 -2.07
C GLU A 53 12.13 -6.45 -3.58
N PHE A 54 11.03 -6.52 -4.35
CA PHE A 54 11.11 -6.46 -5.81
C PHE A 54 11.81 -5.19 -6.28
N TRP A 55 11.38 -4.00 -5.81
CA TRP A 55 12.01 -2.74 -6.21
C TRP A 55 13.47 -2.62 -5.75
N LYS A 56 13.80 -3.21 -4.60
CA LYS A 56 15.18 -3.29 -4.08
C LYS A 56 16.10 -4.08 -5.01
N GLU A 57 15.61 -5.16 -5.62
CA GLU A 57 16.39 -5.93 -6.60
C GLU A 57 16.80 -5.09 -7.82
N TYR A 58 15.94 -4.14 -8.24
CA TYR A 58 16.23 -3.22 -9.34
C TYR A 58 17.05 -1.99 -8.91
N SER A 59 16.81 -1.44 -7.72
CA SER A 59 17.50 -0.25 -7.22
C SER A 59 18.91 -0.55 -6.70
N GLY A 60 19.14 -1.78 -6.22
CA GLY A 60 20.36 -2.20 -5.55
C GLY A 60 20.61 -1.48 -4.22
N GLN A 61 19.61 -0.79 -3.66
CA GLN A 61 19.73 0.09 -2.50
C GLN A 61 18.65 -0.20 -1.47
N GLU A 62 18.97 0.01 -0.20
CA GLU A 62 17.99 -0.02 0.89
C GLU A 62 17.45 1.37 1.16
N VAL A 63 16.13 1.48 1.32
CA VAL A 63 15.45 2.73 1.62
C VAL A 63 14.71 2.61 2.94
N ALA A 64 14.80 3.64 3.77
CA ALA A 64 14.11 3.68 5.05
C ALA A 64 12.67 4.22 4.90
N PRO A 65 11.69 3.69 5.64
CA PRO A 65 10.31 4.14 5.54
C PRO A 65 10.07 5.49 6.21
N SER A 66 8.96 6.11 5.87
CA SER A 66 8.53 7.37 6.48
C SER A 66 7.96 7.18 7.89
N ARG A 67 8.80 7.30 8.92
CA ARG A 67 8.34 7.22 10.32
C ARG A 67 7.29 8.28 10.66
N LEU A 68 7.36 9.46 10.02
CA LEU A 68 6.38 10.53 10.19
C LEU A 68 5.03 10.17 9.58
N ARG A 69 4.99 9.67 8.33
CA ARG A 69 3.74 9.25 7.68
C ARG A 69 3.09 8.11 8.47
N VAL A 70 3.88 7.12 8.90
CA VAL A 70 3.41 6.01 9.75
C VAL A 70 2.77 6.53 11.05
N ALA A 71 3.40 7.49 11.73
CA ALA A 71 2.85 8.07 12.95
C ALA A 71 1.58 8.90 12.69
N TRP A 72 1.54 9.63 11.58
CA TRP A 72 0.38 10.42 11.16
C TRP A 72 -0.84 9.55 10.88
N PHE A 73 -0.71 8.50 10.06
CA PHE A 73 -1.79 7.55 9.80
C PHE A 73 -2.21 6.80 11.07
N SER A 74 -1.26 6.49 11.95
CA SER A 74 -1.59 5.91 13.27
C SER A 74 -2.45 6.84 14.13
N MET A 75 -2.28 8.15 14.01
CA MET A 75 -3.11 9.14 14.71
C MET A 75 -4.47 9.29 14.03
N LEU A 76 -4.52 9.38 12.70
CA LEU A 76 -5.77 9.43 11.94
C LEU A 76 -6.65 8.21 12.21
N ALA A 77 -6.06 7.01 12.30
CA ALA A 77 -6.81 5.79 12.55
C ALA A 77 -7.48 5.80 13.92
N TRP A 78 -6.84 6.47 14.88
CA TRP A 78 -7.40 6.66 16.22
C TRP A 78 -8.50 7.71 16.27
N LEU A 79 -8.38 8.79 15.48
CA LEU A 79 -9.33 9.91 15.47
C LEU A 79 -10.56 9.66 14.59
N LEU A 80 -10.35 9.10 13.39
CA LEU A 80 -11.33 9.02 12.31
C LEU A 80 -11.69 7.58 11.93
N GLY A 81 -11.00 6.59 12.50
CA GLY A 81 -11.21 5.17 12.22
C GLY A 81 -10.28 4.62 11.12
N ILE A 82 -10.20 3.29 11.07
CA ILE A 82 -9.32 2.54 10.17
C ILE A 82 -9.77 2.71 8.71
N THR A 83 -11.07 2.54 8.46
CA THR A 83 -11.78 2.77 7.20
C THR A 83 -11.44 4.10 6.53
N PHE A 84 -11.39 5.20 7.31
CA PHE A 84 -10.97 6.50 6.78
C PHE A 84 -9.51 6.50 6.34
N CYS A 85 -8.63 5.87 7.11
CA CYS A 85 -7.20 5.82 6.82
C CYS A 85 -6.90 4.99 5.59
N VAL A 86 -7.54 3.82 5.47
CA VAL A 86 -7.45 2.96 4.29
C VAL A 86 -7.88 3.75 3.05
N ASN A 87 -9.07 4.37 3.07
CA ASN A 87 -9.53 5.16 1.92
C ASN A 87 -8.59 6.32 1.55
N LEU A 88 -7.94 6.93 2.55
CA LEU A 88 -6.96 7.98 2.31
C LEU A 88 -5.68 7.44 1.66
N LEU A 89 -5.24 6.24 2.06
CA LEU A 89 -4.04 5.60 1.55
C LEU A 89 -4.22 5.17 0.08
N GLU A 90 -5.33 4.49 -0.23
CA GLU A 90 -5.70 4.07 -1.60
C GLU A 90 -5.76 5.23 -2.60
N ARG A 91 -6.19 6.42 -2.16
CA ARG A 91 -6.21 7.60 -3.02
C ARG A 91 -4.81 8.03 -3.43
N ASP A 92 -3.82 7.83 -2.56
CA ASP A 92 -2.43 8.11 -2.89
C ASP A 92 -1.94 7.10 -3.95
N GLU A 93 -2.26 5.81 -3.78
CA GLU A 93 -1.92 4.73 -4.72
C GLU A 93 -2.54 4.91 -6.11
N VAL A 94 -3.81 5.32 -6.21
CA VAL A 94 -4.45 5.63 -7.52
C VAL A 94 -3.66 6.68 -8.31
N ASN A 95 -3.08 7.68 -7.63
CA ASN A 95 -2.23 8.68 -8.29
C ASN A 95 -0.89 8.07 -8.76
N ILE A 96 -0.37 7.08 -8.02
CA ILE A 96 0.88 6.37 -8.31
C ILE A 96 0.70 5.32 -9.41
N ALA A 97 -0.49 4.71 -9.56
CA ALA A 97 -0.78 3.66 -10.55
C ALA A 97 -0.48 4.09 -12.00
N THR A 98 -0.63 5.38 -12.32
CA THR A 98 -0.25 5.90 -13.64
C THR A 98 1.26 5.84 -13.86
N GLU A 99 2.05 6.09 -12.82
CA GLU A 99 3.51 5.97 -12.85
C GLU A 99 3.94 4.49 -12.96
N TYR A 100 3.24 3.56 -12.29
CA TYR A 100 3.48 2.12 -12.42
C TYR A 100 3.23 1.65 -13.85
N ARG A 101 2.13 2.07 -14.48
CA ARG A 101 1.85 1.71 -15.88
C ARG A 101 2.97 2.14 -16.83
N ASN A 102 3.53 3.32 -16.61
CA ASN A 102 4.66 3.81 -17.42
C ASN A 102 5.94 3.02 -17.17
N ILE A 103 6.15 2.52 -15.95
CA ILE A 103 7.36 1.72 -15.64
C ILE A 103 7.33 0.34 -16.28
N LEU A 104 6.16 -0.20 -16.64
CA LEU A 104 6.03 -1.50 -17.32
C LEU A 104 6.71 -1.55 -18.68
N ASP A 105 6.87 -0.41 -19.36
CA ASP A 105 7.59 -0.34 -20.63
C ASP A 105 9.10 -0.61 -20.43
N VAL A 106 9.62 -0.33 -19.23
CA VAL A 106 11.04 -0.50 -18.87
C VAL A 106 11.26 -1.77 -18.04
N ILE A 107 10.35 -2.06 -17.12
CA ILE A 107 10.38 -3.21 -16.21
C ILE A 107 9.04 -3.97 -16.34
N PRO A 108 8.87 -4.79 -17.40
CA PRO A 108 7.64 -5.56 -17.60
C PRO A 108 7.33 -6.54 -16.47
N ALA A 109 8.35 -6.94 -15.70
CA ALA A 109 8.23 -7.82 -14.55
C ALA A 109 7.45 -7.21 -13.37
N ALA A 110 7.21 -5.89 -13.37
CA ALA A 110 6.40 -5.22 -12.35
C ALA A 110 4.88 -5.37 -12.60
N ARG A 111 4.46 -6.02 -13.69
CA ARG A 111 3.05 -6.24 -14.01
C ARG A 111 2.27 -6.94 -12.89
N PRO A 112 2.78 -8.01 -12.25
CA PRO A 112 2.05 -8.67 -11.16
C PRO A 112 1.83 -7.74 -9.96
N ILE A 113 2.75 -6.82 -9.68
CA ILE A 113 2.60 -5.84 -8.59
C ILE A 113 1.39 -4.96 -8.89
N LEU A 114 1.32 -4.38 -10.09
CA LEU A 114 0.17 -3.56 -10.49
C LEU A 114 -1.17 -4.31 -10.41
N GLU A 115 -1.18 -5.61 -10.73
CA GLU A 115 -2.38 -6.46 -10.59
C GLU A 115 -2.73 -6.74 -9.12
N GLU A 116 -1.73 -6.86 -8.25
CA GLU A 116 -1.91 -7.00 -6.80
C GLU A 116 -2.47 -5.69 -6.19
N GLU A 117 -1.97 -4.51 -6.59
CA GLU A 117 -2.51 -3.20 -6.18
C GLU A 117 -4.00 -3.05 -6.51
N GLU A 118 -4.40 -3.40 -7.74
CA GLU A 118 -5.82 -3.35 -8.14
C GLU A 118 -6.68 -4.33 -7.30
N ALA A 119 -6.11 -5.45 -6.85
CA ALA A 119 -6.79 -6.40 -5.98
C ALA A 119 -6.88 -5.90 -4.52
N HIS A 120 -5.89 -5.17 -4.03
CA HIS A 120 -5.92 -4.52 -2.71
C HIS A 120 -7.09 -3.56 -2.62
N GLU A 121 -7.28 -2.68 -3.62
CA GLU A 121 -8.42 -1.76 -3.69
C GLU A 121 -9.75 -2.50 -3.55
N GLN A 122 -9.93 -3.61 -4.27
CA GLN A 122 -11.17 -4.39 -4.21
C GLN A 122 -11.42 -5.00 -2.83
N HIS A 123 -10.37 -5.54 -2.18
CA HIS A 123 -10.51 -6.08 -0.82
C HIS A 123 -10.87 -4.99 0.18
N LEU A 124 -10.27 -3.80 0.04
CA LEU A 124 -10.51 -2.69 0.94
C LEU A 124 -11.90 -2.10 0.72
N LEU A 125 -12.38 -1.97 -0.51
CA LEU A 125 -13.77 -1.61 -0.82
C LEU A 125 -14.77 -2.58 -0.16
N ALA A 126 -14.51 -3.89 -0.22
CA ALA A 126 -15.35 -4.88 0.43
C ALA A 126 -15.39 -4.70 1.97
N MET A 127 -14.26 -4.35 2.58
CA MET A 127 -14.20 -4.00 4.01
C MET A 127 -15.06 -2.76 4.33
N LEU A 128 -15.05 -1.73 3.47
CA LEU A 128 -15.85 -0.51 3.65
C LEU A 128 -17.35 -0.80 3.59
N ASP A 129 -17.78 -1.64 2.64
CA ASP A 129 -19.18 -2.01 2.48
C ASP A 129 -19.70 -2.86 3.65
N GLU A 130 -18.87 -3.77 4.18
CA GLU A 130 -19.22 -4.56 5.37
C GLU A 130 -19.52 -3.65 6.57
N GLU A 131 -18.68 -2.63 6.83
CA GLU A 131 -18.94 -1.68 7.91
C GLU A 131 -20.22 -0.88 7.68
N ARG A 132 -20.47 -0.38 6.47
CA ARG A 132 -21.68 0.39 6.15
C ARG A 132 -22.97 -0.41 6.34
N LEU A 133 -22.96 -1.70 5.99
CA LEU A 133 -24.10 -2.60 6.20
C LEU A 133 -24.39 -2.82 7.69
N GLN A 134 -23.35 -2.91 8.54
CA GLN A 134 -23.54 -3.02 10.00
C GLN A 134 -24.21 -1.77 10.60
N TYR A 135 -23.97 -0.59 10.04
CA TYR A 135 -24.58 0.67 10.51
C TYR A 135 -26.00 0.92 10.00
N THR A 136 -26.38 0.41 8.83
CA THR A 136 -27.70 0.64 8.22
C THR A 136 -28.74 -0.45 8.50
N GLY A 137 -28.32 -1.58 9.09
CA GLY A 137 -29.19 -2.72 9.44
C GLY A 137 -29.81 -2.70 10.85
N SER A 138 -29.86 -1.54 11.53
CA SER A 138 -30.51 -1.37 12.86
C SER A 138 -31.91 -0.78 12.76
#